data_AF-A0A7X6RR37-F1
#
_entry.id   AF-A0A7X6RR37-F1
#
_cell.length_a   1.000
_cell.length_b   1.000
_cell.length_c   1.000
_cell.angle_alpha   90.00
_cell.angle_beta   90.00
_cell.angle_gamma   90.00
#
_symmetry.space_group_name_H-M   'P 1'
#
loop_
_entity.id
_entity.type
_entity.pdbx_description
1 polymer ?
#
loop_
_entity_poly.entity_id
_entity_poly.type
_entity_poly.pdbx_seq_one_letter_code
_entity_poly.pdbx_strand_id
1 'polypeptide(L)'
;MNETRKSSDDMFAAAVTAFQSQRGLAFTVEWRRFPWTHGPDVERALVGPSYLGNVAIGLKNDFSWSYQDRYGTWKYVQRDRLGLLVDSVVEDRAGFQPPLPNRSAYRQVRGTQ
;
A
#
# COMPACT_ATOMS: atom_id res chain seq x y z
N MET A 1 16.20 19.60 -13.14
CA MET A 1 15.57 18.68 -12.17
C MET A 1 14.16 18.34 -12.65
N ASN A 2 13.99 17.34 -13.53
CA ASN A 2 12.65 16.87 -13.97
C ASN A 2 12.64 15.39 -14.42
N GLU A 3 13.79 14.73 -14.54
CA GLU A 3 13.88 13.35 -15.03
C GLU A 3 13.43 12.30 -13.99
N THR A 4 13.66 12.56 -12.70
CA THR A 4 13.29 11.63 -11.61
C THR A 4 11.78 11.44 -11.50
N ARG A 5 10.98 12.50 -11.72
CA ARG A 5 9.51 12.44 -11.64
C ARG A 5 8.90 11.57 -12.74
N LYS A 6 9.40 11.71 -13.97
CA LYS A 6 8.93 10.94 -15.14
C LYS A 6 9.19 9.45 -14.96
N SER A 7 10.38 9.11 -14.44
CA SER A 7 10.74 7.72 -14.14
C SER A 7 9.87 7.09 -13.05
N SER A 8 9.42 7.86 -12.05
CA SER A 8 8.52 7.37 -11.01
C SER A 8 7.09 7.16 -11.55
N ASP A 9 6.58 8.09 -12.37
CA ASP A 9 5.27 7.98 -13.03
C ASP A 9 5.10 6.68 -13.82
N ASP A 10 6.13 6.30 -14.58
CA ASP A 10 6.15 5.07 -15.35
C ASP A 10 6.09 3.81 -14.45
N MET A 11 6.66 3.88 -13.24
CA MET A 11 6.69 2.73 -12.32
C MET A 11 5.36 2.46 -11.64
N PHE A 12 4.64 3.50 -11.25
CA PHE A 12 3.28 3.31 -10.72
C PHE A 12 2.36 2.75 -11.80
N ALA A 13 2.45 3.26 -13.03
CA ALA A 13 1.70 2.71 -14.16
C ALA A 13 2.07 1.24 -14.46
N ALA A 14 3.36 0.90 -14.44
CA ALA A 14 3.84 -0.46 -14.62
C ALA A 14 3.35 -1.39 -13.50
N ALA A 15 3.39 -0.94 -12.25
CA ALA A 15 2.91 -1.73 -11.11
C ALA A 15 1.39 -1.95 -11.17
N VAL A 16 0.59 -0.92 -11.48
CA VAL A 16 -0.86 -1.08 -11.73
C VAL A 16 -1.10 -2.12 -12.83
N THR A 17 -0.37 -2.01 -13.94
CA THR A 17 -0.48 -2.96 -15.05
C THR A 17 -0.09 -4.37 -14.63
N ALA A 18 0.93 -4.54 -13.78
CA ALA A 18 1.35 -5.84 -13.28
C ALA A 18 0.26 -6.48 -12.40
N PHE A 19 -0.33 -5.74 -11.46
CA PHE A 19 -1.45 -6.23 -10.64
C PHE A 19 -2.67 -6.61 -11.48
N GLN A 20 -3.01 -5.78 -12.47
CA GLN A 20 -4.13 -6.02 -13.35
C GLN A 20 -3.91 -7.25 -14.25
N SER A 21 -2.73 -7.37 -14.87
CA SER A 21 -2.44 -8.45 -15.83
C SER A 21 -2.21 -9.81 -15.18
N GLN A 22 -1.53 -9.85 -14.02
CA GLN A 22 -1.15 -11.12 -13.38
C GLN A 22 -2.24 -11.68 -12.46
N ARG A 23 -3.02 -10.80 -11.83
CA ARG A 23 -3.97 -11.19 -10.77
C ARG A 23 -5.37 -10.59 -10.96
N GLY A 24 -5.60 -9.78 -12.00
CA GLY A 24 -6.89 -9.12 -12.23
C GLY A 24 -7.23 -8.08 -11.16
N LEU A 25 -6.24 -7.59 -10.42
CA LEU A 25 -6.43 -6.68 -9.29
C LEU A 25 -6.36 -5.23 -9.75
N ALA A 26 -7.47 -4.51 -9.60
CA ALA A 26 -7.54 -3.09 -9.90
C ALA A 26 -6.95 -2.27 -8.76
N PHE A 27 -5.73 -1.78 -8.97
CA PHE A 27 -5.09 -0.78 -8.11
C PHE A 27 -5.30 0.61 -8.68
N THR A 28 -5.43 1.59 -7.80
CA THR A 28 -5.47 3.02 -8.16
C THR A 28 -4.23 3.73 -7.61
N VAL A 29 -3.91 4.90 -8.18
CA VAL A 29 -2.82 5.73 -7.66
C VAL A 29 -3.42 6.89 -6.87
N GLU A 30 -3.15 6.93 -5.58
CA GLU A 30 -3.60 7.97 -4.66
C GLU A 30 -2.40 8.66 -3.99
N TRP A 31 -2.65 9.77 -3.29
CA TRP A 31 -1.65 10.41 -2.42
C TRP A 31 -1.87 9.97 -0.97
N ARG A 32 -0.84 9.42 -0.33
CA ARG A 32 -0.89 8.90 1.04
C ARG A 32 0.30 9.38 1.85
N ARG A 33 0.12 9.40 3.18
CA ARG A 33 1.22 9.57 4.13
C ARG A 33 1.79 8.22 4.49
N PHE A 34 3.10 8.17 4.64
CA PHE A 34 3.84 6.99 5.08
C PHE A 34 4.69 7.33 6.30
N PRO A 35 5.18 6.33 7.07
CA PRO A 35 6.04 6.61 8.21
C PRO A 35 7.34 7.35 7.86
N TRP A 36 7.75 7.35 6.60
CA TRP A 36 8.93 8.06 6.11
C TRP A 36 8.62 9.44 5.50
N THR A 37 7.34 9.82 5.38
CA THR A 37 6.98 11.19 4.98
C THR A 37 7.08 12.13 6.19
N HIS A 38 7.65 13.33 5.99
CA HIS A 38 7.86 14.32 7.05
C HIS A 38 6.94 15.53 6.88
N GLY A 39 6.57 16.21 7.98
CA GLY A 39 5.73 17.41 7.88
C GLY A 39 4.45 17.15 7.09
N PRO A 40 3.90 18.09 6.31
CA PRO A 40 2.68 17.88 5.51
C PRO A 40 2.88 16.98 4.27
N ASP A 41 4.05 16.37 4.09
CA ASP A 41 4.38 15.66 2.87
C ASP A 41 3.51 14.41 2.67
N VAL A 42 3.15 14.17 1.41
CA VAL A 42 2.46 12.98 0.92
C VAL A 42 3.22 12.45 -0.28
N GLU A 43 3.21 11.14 -0.44
CA GLU A 43 3.79 10.45 -1.58
C GLU A 43 2.70 9.68 -2.33
N ARG A 44 2.98 9.37 -3.59
CA ARG A 44 2.10 8.52 -4.39
C ARG A 44 2.11 7.10 -3.84
N ALA A 45 0.94 6.49 -3.85
CA ALA A 45 0.70 5.14 -3.37
C ALA A 45 -0.17 4.37 -4.35
N LEU A 46 0.15 3.10 -4.54
CA LEU A 46 -0.80 2.14 -5.11
C LEU A 46 -1.78 1.77 -4.00
N VAL A 47 -3.07 2.01 -4.23
CA VAL A 47 -4.13 1.66 -3.29
C VAL A 47 -4.94 0.52 -3.86
N GLY A 48 -4.89 -0.59 -3.13
CA GLY A 48 -5.56 -1.82 -3.49
C GLY A 48 -7.02 -1.84 -3.07
N PRO A 49 -7.80 -2.77 -3.63
CA PRO A 49 -9.23 -2.90 -3.34
C PRO A 49 -9.51 -3.24 -1.88
N SER A 50 -10.74 -2.96 -1.45
CA SER A 50 -11.16 -3.11 -0.05
C SER A 50 -11.04 -4.52 0.51
N TYR A 51 -11.22 -5.54 -0.33
CA TYR A 51 -11.06 -6.95 0.07
C TYR A 51 -9.59 -7.37 0.32
N LEU A 52 -8.61 -6.54 -0.06
CA LEU A 52 -7.21 -6.65 0.39
C LEU A 52 -6.94 -5.76 1.61
N GLY A 53 -7.99 -5.27 2.26
CA GLY A 53 -7.92 -4.41 3.45
C GLY A 53 -7.45 -2.99 3.16
N ASN A 54 -7.76 -2.44 1.98
CA ASN A 54 -7.30 -1.11 1.53
C ASN A 54 -5.78 -0.94 1.65
N VAL A 55 -5.03 -1.96 1.20
CA VAL A 55 -3.56 -1.93 1.24
C VAL A 55 -3.04 -0.69 0.49
N ALA A 56 -2.09 0.02 1.10
CA ALA A 56 -1.39 1.14 0.49
C ALA A 56 0.08 0.78 0.32
N ILE A 57 0.58 0.89 -0.91
CA ILE A 57 1.95 0.55 -1.29
C ILE A 57 2.64 1.82 -1.77
N GLY A 58 3.67 2.26 -1.05
CA GLY A 58 4.48 3.42 -1.43
C GLY A 58 5.80 3.02 -2.07
N LEU A 59 6.41 3.91 -2.84
CA LEU A 59 7.74 3.73 -3.40
C LEU A 59 8.76 4.50 -2.56
N LYS A 60 9.32 3.85 -1.53
CA LYS A 60 10.24 4.48 -0.59
C LYS A 60 11.58 4.80 -1.27
N ASN A 61 11.98 6.08 -1.20
CA ASN A 61 13.23 6.61 -1.75
C ASN A 61 13.49 6.24 -3.22
N ASP A 62 12.44 6.08 -4.02
CA ASP A 62 12.50 5.62 -5.43
C ASP A 62 13.21 4.25 -5.64
N PHE A 63 13.37 3.46 -4.57
CA PHE A 63 14.18 2.24 -4.57
C PHE A 63 13.39 0.98 -4.22
N SER A 64 12.44 1.06 -3.29
CA SER A 64 11.70 -0.11 -2.83
C SER A 64 10.21 0.15 -2.64
N TRP A 65 9.39 -0.72 -3.23
CA TRP A 65 7.98 -0.82 -2.91
C TRP A 65 7.81 -1.26 -1.46
N SER A 66 7.00 -0.53 -0.71
CA SER A 66 6.86 -0.70 0.73
C SER A 66 5.38 -0.69 1.11
N TYR A 67 4.93 -1.70 1.85
CA TYR A 67 3.54 -1.83 2.30
C TYR A 67 3.47 -2.54 3.65
N GLN A 68 2.30 -2.49 4.31
CA GLN A 68 2.04 -3.26 5.51
C GLN A 68 1.32 -4.56 5.19
N ASP A 69 1.83 -5.67 5.73
CA ASP A 69 1.13 -6.96 5.69
C ASP A 69 -0.14 -6.93 6.55
N ARG A 70 -0.87 -8.06 6.63
CA ARG A 70 -2.09 -8.16 7.45
C ARG A 70 -1.87 -7.97 8.95
N TYR A 71 -0.64 -8.08 9.45
CA TYR A 71 -0.26 -7.91 10.85
C TYR A 71 0.30 -6.52 11.16
N GLY A 72 0.38 -5.64 10.17
CA GLY A 72 0.94 -4.30 10.32
C GLY A 72 2.46 -4.25 10.20
N THR A 73 3.12 -5.34 9.81
CA THR A 73 4.57 -5.36 9.60
C THR A 73 4.91 -4.78 8.22
N TRP A 74 5.91 -3.90 8.18
CA TRP A 74 6.39 -3.34 6.92
C TRP A 74 7.19 -4.36 6.11
N LYS A 75 6.79 -4.53 4.86
CA LYS A 75 7.46 -5.33 3.84
C LYS A 75 8.12 -4.41 2.83
N TYR A 76 9.23 -4.86 2.26
CA TYR A 76 10.02 -4.11 1.29
C TYR A 76 10.37 -5.01 0.10
N VAL A 77 10.04 -4.55 -1.10
CA VAL A 77 10.32 -5.25 -2.36
C VAL A 77 11.10 -4.30 -3.26
N GLN A 78 12.15 -4.79 -3.91
CA GLN A 78 12.94 -3.98 -4.85
C GLN A 78 12.04 -3.44 -5.98
N ARG A 79 12.26 -2.18 -6.36
CA ARG A 79 11.44 -1.43 -7.32
C ARG A 79 11.19 -2.16 -8.63
N ASP A 80 12.20 -2.85 -9.15
CA ASP A 80 12.22 -3.56 -10.43
C ASP A 80 11.53 -4.94 -10.38
N ARG A 81 11.33 -5.51 -9.18
CA ARG A 81 10.76 -6.85 -9.00
C ARG A 81 9.24 -6.83 -8.88
N LEU A 82 8.56 -6.33 -9.91
CA LEU A 82 7.09 -6.19 -9.89
C LEU A 82 6.34 -7.53 -9.73
N GLY A 83 6.83 -8.62 -10.30
CA GLY A 83 6.23 -9.95 -10.09
C GLY A 83 6.28 -10.37 -8.62
N LEU A 84 7.43 -10.17 -7.97
CA LEU A 84 7.59 -10.45 -6.53
C LEU A 84 6.70 -9.53 -5.68
N LEU A 85 6.54 -8.26 -6.06
CA LEU A 85 5.63 -7.34 -5.39
C LEU A 85 4.20 -7.87 -5.44
N VAL A 86 3.74 -8.26 -6.64
CA VAL A 86 2.38 -8.78 -6.84
C VAL A 86 2.14 -10.02 -5.99
N ASP A 87 3.04 -11.01 -6.07
CA ASP A 87 2.91 -12.26 -5.31
C ASP A 87 2.93 -12.01 -3.80
N SER A 88 3.88 -11.20 -3.32
CA SER A 88 4.02 -10.88 -1.89
C SER A 88 2.78 -10.17 -1.33
N VAL A 89 2.22 -9.19 -2.07
CA VAL A 89 1.02 -8.46 -1.64
C VAL A 89 -0.20 -9.38 -1.63
N VAL A 90 -0.36 -10.23 -2.65
CA VAL A 90 -1.47 -11.19 -2.69
C VAL A 90 -1.35 -12.19 -1.56
N GLU A 91 -0.18 -12.77 -1.31
CA GLU A 91 0.03 -13.74 -0.23
C GLU A 91 -0.24 -13.13 1.15
N ASP A 92 0.25 -11.91 1.39
CA ASP A 92 0.12 -11.25 2.69
C ASP A 92 -1.30 -10.72 2.96
N ARG A 93 -2.05 -10.36 1.91
CA ARG A 93 -3.31 -9.58 2.03
C ARG A 93 -4.54 -10.29 1.48
N ALA A 94 -4.40 -11.37 0.71
CA ALA A 94 -5.55 -12.15 0.27
C ALA A 94 -6.28 -12.73 1.47
N GLY A 95 -7.61 -12.65 1.44
CA GLY A 95 -8.44 -13.08 2.57
C GLY A 95 -8.28 -12.20 3.81
N PHE A 96 -7.85 -10.93 3.65
CA PHE A 96 -7.86 -9.98 4.75
C PHE A 96 -9.26 -9.88 5.34
N GLN A 97 -9.38 -10.34 6.59
CA GLN A 97 -10.57 -10.18 7.40
C GLN A 97 -10.26 -9.10 8.43
N PRO A 98 -10.93 -7.93 8.38
CA PRO A 98 -10.72 -6.90 9.38
C PRO A 98 -11.00 -7.50 10.77
N PRO A 99 -10.18 -7.18 11.79
CA PRO A 99 -10.41 -7.68 13.13
C PRO A 99 -11.82 -7.28 13.56
N LEU A 100 -12.56 -8.23 14.15
CA LEU A 100 -13.89 -7.93 14.69
C LEU A 100 -13.75 -6.80 15.72
N PRO A 101 -14.65 -5.81 15.72
CA PRO A 101 -14.58 -4.70 16.65
C PRO A 101 -14.56 -5.23 18.08
N ASN A 102 -13.49 -4.92 18.81
CA ASN A 102 -13.33 -5.40 20.17
C ASN A 102 -14.26 -4.59 21.09
N ARG A 103 -15.04 -5.26 21.96
CA ARG A 103 -16.03 -4.59 22.84
C ARG A 103 -15.40 -3.55 23.77
N SER A 104 -14.10 -3.68 24.08
CA SER A 104 -13.35 -2.71 24.89
C SER A 104 -13.16 -1.36 24.19
N ALA A 105 -13.01 -1.33 22.87
CA ALA A 105 -12.88 -0.09 22.09
C ALA A 105 -14.18 0.75 22.14
N TYR A 106 -15.34 0.08 22.16
CA TYR A 106 -16.65 0.75 22.33
C TYR A 106 -16.83 1.39 23.71
N ARG A 107 -16.16 0.87 24.76
CA ARG A 107 -16.28 1.41 26.12
C ARG A 107 -15.54 2.73 26.28
N GLN A 108 -14.43 2.94 25.53
CA GLN A 108 -13.70 4.20 25.54
C GLN A 108 -14.46 5.33 24.85
N VAL A 109 -15.23 5.03 23.79
CA VAL A 109 -16.03 6.05 23.08
C VAL A 109 -17.23 6.55 23.91
N ARG A 110 -17.74 5.75 24.85
CA ARG A 110 -18.83 6.13 25.75
C ARG A 110 -18.39 6.72 27.10
N GLY A 111 -17.10 6.77 27.38
CA GLY A 111 -16.56 7.32 28.63
C GLY A 111 -16.21 8.82 28.57
N THR A 112 -16.37 9.47 27.41
CA THR A 112 -16.12 10.90 27.19
C THR A 112 -17.41 11.69 27.00
N GLN A 113 -18.41 11.43 27.86
CA GLN A 113 -19.52 12.35 28.11
C GLN A 113 -19.52 12.78 29.57
#